data_AF-A0A3P8RYV9-F1
#
_entry.id   AF-A0A3P8RYV9-F1
#
_cell.length_a   1.000
_cell.length_b   1.000
_cell.length_c   1.000
_cell.angle_alpha   90.00
_cell.angle_beta   90.00
_cell.angle_gamma   90.00
#
_symmetry.space_group_name_H-M   'P 1'
#
loop_
_entity.id
_entity.type
_entity.pdbx_description
1 polymer ?
#
loop_
_entity_poly.entity_id
_entity_poly.type
_entity_poly.pdbx_seq_one_letter_code
_entity_poly.pdbx_strand_id
1 'polypeptide(L)'
;MNIKHSSFCQGVGYTTTLHPSGVQGYNLQQIGQIVETACSPAIATVMCRVVVPECNSENDNQLKPCRALCEKVKTDCESALRAKRLYWPTKLRCDTLPESNCIFELS
;
A
#
# COMPACT_ATOMS: atom_id res chain seq x y z
N MET A 1 -20.09 14.67 -0.71
CA MET A 1 -18.85 14.93 -1.48
C MET A 1 -18.15 13.59 -1.67
N ASN A 2 -18.15 13.04 -2.88
CA ASN A 2 -17.51 11.76 -3.18
C ASN A 2 -16.01 12.00 -3.35
N ILE A 3 -15.27 11.75 -2.27
CA ILE A 3 -13.83 11.92 -2.23
C ILE A 3 -13.20 10.80 -3.06
N LYS A 4 -12.69 11.13 -4.25
CA LYS A 4 -12.09 10.15 -5.15
C LYS A 4 -10.73 9.71 -4.62
N HIS A 5 -10.57 8.39 -4.49
CA HIS A 5 -9.29 7.70 -4.33
C HIS A 5 -8.26 8.18 -5.36
N SER A 6 -6.97 8.14 -5.03
CA SER A 6 -5.94 8.14 -6.06
C SER A 6 -6.20 7.00 -7.06
N SER A 7 -6.14 7.27 -8.36
CA SER A 7 -6.60 6.36 -9.42
C SER A 7 -5.96 4.96 -9.35
N PHE A 8 -4.71 4.86 -8.88
CA PHE A 8 -3.96 3.61 -8.79
C PHE A 8 -4.34 2.71 -7.59
N CYS A 9 -5.14 3.21 -6.65
CA CYS A 9 -5.63 2.42 -5.51
C CYS A 9 -7.10 1.98 -5.68
N GLN A 10 -7.69 2.24 -6.84
CA GLN A 10 -9.02 1.74 -7.18
C GLN A 10 -8.95 0.21 -7.36
N GLY A 11 -9.84 -0.52 -6.70
CA GLY A 11 -9.92 -1.99 -6.82
C GLY A 11 -9.06 -2.80 -5.84
N VAL A 12 -8.45 -2.17 -4.83
CA VAL A 12 -7.65 -2.84 -3.77
C VAL A 12 -8.54 -3.48 -2.66
N GLY A 13 -9.83 -3.66 -2.93
CA GLY A 13 -10.78 -4.26 -1.99
C GLY A 13 -11.27 -3.35 -0.86
N TYR A 14 -11.19 -2.02 -1.03
CA TYR A 14 -11.82 -1.03 -0.16
C TYR A 14 -12.21 0.23 -0.95
N THR A 15 -13.24 0.94 -0.49
CA THR A 15 -13.86 2.05 -1.26
C THR A 15 -13.83 3.40 -0.56
N THR A 16 -13.49 3.46 0.73
CA THR A 16 -13.51 4.67 1.56
C THR A 16 -12.17 4.92 2.23
N THR A 17 -11.77 6.18 2.37
CA THR A 17 -10.58 6.59 3.14
C THR A 17 -10.78 8.00 3.69
N LEU A 18 -10.28 8.27 4.90
CA LEU A 18 -10.19 9.63 5.45
C LEU A 18 -8.97 10.39 4.92
N HIS A 19 -8.06 9.69 4.25
CA HIS A 19 -6.80 10.21 3.75
C HIS A 19 -6.73 10.03 2.22
N PRO A 20 -7.58 10.70 1.43
CA PRO A 20 -7.59 10.55 -0.02
C PRO A 20 -6.30 11.01 -0.69
N SER A 21 -5.58 11.92 -0.04
CA SER A 21 -4.26 12.39 -0.44
C SER A 21 -3.12 11.59 0.20
N GLY A 22 -3.43 10.45 0.82
CA GLY A 22 -2.49 9.62 1.56
C GLY A 22 -2.23 10.12 2.99
N VAL A 23 -1.72 9.24 3.84
CA VAL A 23 -1.28 9.59 5.19
C VAL A 23 -0.04 10.49 5.14
N GLN A 24 0.09 11.37 6.12
CA GLN A 24 1.21 12.32 6.16
C GLN A 24 2.57 11.59 6.14
N GLY A 25 3.49 12.10 5.34
CA GLY A 25 4.83 11.53 5.17
C GLY A 25 4.98 10.60 3.97
N TYR A 26 3.94 10.42 3.15
CA TYR A 26 4.02 9.76 1.85
C TYR A 26 3.75 10.74 0.71
N ASN A 27 4.47 10.55 -0.39
CA ASN A 27 4.24 11.27 -1.64
C ASN A 27 3.42 10.39 -2.59
N LEU A 28 2.15 10.72 -2.83
CA LEU A 28 1.27 9.91 -3.69
C LEU A 28 1.77 9.76 -5.12
N GLN A 29 2.48 10.74 -5.66
CA GLN A 29 3.06 10.63 -7.01
C GLN A 29 4.13 9.54 -7.02
N GLN A 30 5.01 9.50 -6.02
CA GLN A 30 6.01 8.44 -5.88
C GLN A 30 5.34 7.07 -5.69
N ILE A 31 4.29 7.00 -4.88
CA ILE A 31 3.55 5.74 -4.65
C ILE A 31 2.89 5.25 -5.94
N GLY A 32 2.29 6.14 -6.72
CA GLY A 32 1.74 5.80 -8.04
C GLY A 32 2.81 5.19 -8.96
N GLN A 33 3.98 5.85 -9.07
CA GLN A 33 5.09 5.34 -9.88
C GLN A 33 5.59 3.96 -9.42
N ILE A 34 5.57 3.69 -8.12
CA ILE A 34 5.92 2.37 -7.57
C ILE A 34 4.86 1.33 -7.94
N VAL A 35 3.57 1.64 -7.79
CA VAL A 35 2.48 0.74 -8.17
C VAL A 35 2.50 0.42 -9.67
N GLU A 36 2.75 1.42 -10.52
CA GLU A 36 2.90 1.29 -11.97
C GLU A 36 4.08 0.42 -12.42
N THR A 37 5.02 0.09 -11.52
CA THR A 37 6.06 -0.89 -11.87
C THR A 37 5.52 -2.30 -12.03
N ALA A 38 4.35 -2.61 -11.43
CA ALA A 38 3.73 -3.93 -11.44
C ALA A 38 4.72 -5.08 -11.12
N CYS A 39 5.75 -4.78 -10.32
CA CYS A 39 6.84 -5.70 -9.99
C CYS A 39 6.40 -6.92 -9.18
N SER A 40 5.26 -6.82 -8.50
CA SER A 40 4.63 -7.89 -7.75
C SER A 40 3.12 -7.74 -7.91
N PRO A 41 2.34 -8.83 -8.02
CA PRO A 41 0.89 -8.73 -8.12
C PRO A 41 0.28 -7.99 -6.91
N ALA A 42 0.91 -8.07 -5.74
CA ALA A 42 0.43 -7.45 -4.50
C ALA A 42 0.96 -6.02 -4.25
N ILE A 43 1.68 -5.41 -5.21
CA ILE A 43 2.29 -4.07 -5.00
C ILE A 43 1.25 -2.99 -4.69
N ALA A 44 0.14 -2.98 -5.42
CA ALA A 44 -0.97 -2.05 -5.19
C ALA A 44 -1.56 -2.27 -3.80
N THR A 45 -1.77 -3.53 -3.40
CA THR A 45 -2.32 -3.88 -2.09
C THR A 45 -1.45 -3.38 -0.95
N VAL A 46 -0.15 -3.66 -0.98
CA VAL A 46 0.77 -3.23 0.08
C VAL A 46 0.85 -1.70 0.14
N MET A 47 1.00 -1.03 -1.00
CA MET A 47 1.14 0.43 -1.04
C MET A 47 -0.14 1.11 -0.57
N CYS A 48 -1.29 0.75 -1.11
CA CYS A 48 -2.55 1.42 -0.86
C CYS A 48 -3.06 1.18 0.57
N ARG A 49 -2.95 -0.05 1.10
CA ARG A 49 -3.39 -0.35 2.48
C ARG A 49 -2.55 0.34 3.56
N VAL A 50 -1.31 0.73 3.26
CA VAL A 50 -0.48 1.52 4.19
C VAL A 50 -0.62 3.03 3.95
N VAL A 51 -0.57 3.46 2.69
CA VAL A 51 -0.51 4.88 2.34
C VAL A 51 -1.88 5.53 2.34
N VAL A 52 -2.91 4.82 1.88
CA VAL A 52 -4.28 5.32 1.69
C VAL A 52 -5.23 4.41 2.46
N PRO A 53 -5.15 4.34 3.79
CA PRO A 53 -5.76 3.26 4.54
C PRO A 53 -7.29 3.42 4.60
N GLU A 54 -8.01 2.30 4.73
CA GLU A 54 -9.48 2.22 4.63
C GLU A 54 -10.20 2.95 5.78
N CYS A 55 -11.22 3.76 5.50
CA CYS A 55 -12.02 4.38 6.55
C CYS A 55 -13.10 3.41 7.06
N ASN A 56 -13.02 2.98 8.31
CA ASN A 56 -14.16 2.37 9.00
C ASN A 56 -14.51 3.17 10.25
N SER A 57 -15.77 3.60 10.37
CA SER A 57 -16.25 4.50 11.42
C SER A 57 -16.46 3.81 12.77
N GLU A 58 -16.42 2.49 12.85
CA GLU A 58 -16.79 1.77 14.08
C GLU A 58 -15.88 0.62 14.52
N ASN A 59 -14.82 0.26 13.79
CA ASN A 59 -13.92 -0.80 14.27
C ASN A 59 -12.48 -0.63 13.77
N ASP A 60 -11.55 -0.95 14.65
CA ASP A 60 -10.10 -1.15 14.48
C ASP A 60 -9.74 -2.25 13.44
N ASN A 61 -10.68 -2.63 12.57
CA ASN A 61 -10.58 -3.73 11.60
C ASN A 61 -9.91 -3.31 10.29
N GLN A 62 -9.04 -2.30 10.32
CA GLN A 62 -8.27 -1.88 9.17
C GLN A 62 -7.15 -2.88 8.93
N LEU A 63 -7.45 -3.95 8.19
CA LEU A 63 -6.48 -5.01 7.92
C LEU A 63 -5.28 -4.45 7.14
N LYS A 64 -4.14 -4.40 7.81
CA LYS A 64 -2.85 -4.06 7.21
C LYS A 64 -2.30 -5.28 6.45
N PRO A 65 -1.42 -5.08 5.46
CA PRO A 65 -0.66 -6.18 4.90
C PRO A 65 0.19 -6.83 6.00
N CYS A 66 0.31 -8.15 5.96
CA CYS A 66 1.20 -8.86 6.87
C CYS A 66 2.66 -8.50 6.60
N ARG A 67 3.49 -8.58 7.64
CA ARG A 67 4.96 -8.41 7.53
C ARG A 67 5.54 -9.25 6.39
N ALA A 68 5.20 -10.54 6.35
CA ALA A 68 5.68 -11.47 5.33
C ALA A 68 5.30 -11.03 3.90
N LEU A 69 4.08 -10.54 3.69
CA LEU A 69 3.64 -10.03 2.39
C LEU A 69 4.42 -8.77 2.00
N CYS A 70 4.62 -7.83 2.93
CA CYS A 70 5.40 -6.62 2.69
C CYS A 70 6.85 -6.94 2.33
N GLU A 71 7.50 -7.86 3.05
CA GLU A 71 8.88 -8.27 2.79
C GLU A 71 9.02 -8.96 1.44
N LYS A 72 8.07 -9.84 1.09
CA LYS A 72 8.01 -10.48 -0.22
C LYS A 72 7.89 -9.43 -1.32
N VAL A 73 6.90 -8.53 -1.24
CA VAL A 73 6.71 -7.47 -2.25
C VAL A 73 7.93 -6.56 -2.35
N LYS A 74 8.53 -6.18 -1.20
CA LYS A 74 9.75 -5.36 -1.19
C LYS A 74 10.89 -6.04 -1.94
N THR A 75 11.06 -7.34 -1.75
CA THR A 75 12.08 -8.16 -2.43
C THR A 75 11.79 -8.30 -3.92
N ASP A 76 10.55 -8.67 -4.29
CA ASP A 76 10.10 -8.79 -5.68
C ASP A 76 10.35 -7.49 -6.47
N CYS A 77 10.20 -6.34 -5.80
CA CYS A 77 10.26 -5.01 -6.41
C CYS A 77 11.65 -4.38 -6.44
N GLU A 78 12.65 -4.92 -5.74
CA GLU A 78 13.95 -4.27 -5.60
C GLU A 78 14.61 -3.94 -6.95
N SER A 79 14.67 -4.92 -7.86
CA SER A 79 15.26 -4.76 -9.19
C SER A 79 14.50 -3.75 -10.05
N ALA A 80 13.16 -3.78 -10.03
CA ALA A 80 12.32 -2.89 -10.81
C ALA A 80 12.42 -1.43 -10.32
N LEU A 81 12.44 -1.23 -9.00
CA LEU A 81 12.62 0.08 -8.40
C LEU A 81 14.00 0.66 -8.74
N ARG A 82 15.05 -0.14 -8.61
CA ARG A 82 16.41 0.25 -8.97
C ARG A 82 16.52 0.67 -10.44
N ALA A 83 15.93 -0.10 -11.36
CA ALA A 83 15.94 0.20 -12.79
C ALA A 83 15.26 1.54 -13.11
N LYS A 84 14.18 1.88 -12.39
CA LYS A 84 13.45 3.14 -12.54
C LYS A 84 13.97 4.29 -11.65
N ARG A 85 15.07 4.08 -10.91
CA ARG A 85 15.60 5.04 -9.91
C ARG A 85 14.56 5.44 -8.86
N LEU A 86 13.66 4.53 -8.55
CA LEU A 86 12.69 4.63 -7.47
C LEU A 86 13.25 3.95 -6.22
N TYR A 87 12.71 4.34 -5.07
CA TYR A 87 13.10 3.77 -3.78
C TYR A 87 11.86 3.30 -3.02
N TRP A 88 12.02 2.21 -2.28
CA TRP A 88 11.02 1.77 -1.33
C TRP A 88 10.77 2.90 -0.30
N PRO A 89 9.50 3.24 0.02
CA PRO A 89 9.23 4.36 0.92
C PRO A 89 9.81 4.11 2.31
N THR A 90 10.65 5.01 2.82
CA THR A 90 11.34 4.82 4.12
C THR A 90 10.38 4.70 5.30
N LYS A 91 9.21 5.35 5.19
CA LYS A 91 8.14 5.26 6.20
C LYS A 91 7.43 3.89 6.18
N LEU A 92 7.46 3.16 5.05
CA LEU A 92 6.89 1.82 4.92
C LEU A 92 7.91 0.79 5.42
N ARG A 93 7.90 0.59 6.74
CA ARG A 93 8.74 -0.37 7.45
C ARG A 93 8.00 -1.68 7.65
N CYS A 94 8.37 -2.74 6.91
CA CYS A 94 7.69 -4.03 7.00
C CYS A 94 7.74 -4.64 8.42
N ASP A 95 8.79 -4.35 9.20
CA ASP A 95 8.92 -4.78 10.60
C ASP A 95 7.83 -4.23 11.51
N THR A 96 7.22 -3.10 11.16
CA THR A 96 6.14 -2.47 11.93
C THR A 96 4.75 -3.02 11.60
N LEU A 97 4.66 -3.92 10.62
CA LEU A 97 3.41 -4.56 10.22
C LEU A 97 3.10 -5.80 11.08
N PRO A 98 1.81 -6.14 11.26
CA PRO A 98 1.40 -7.30 12.03
C PRO A 98 1.85 -8.62 11.38
N GLU A 99 2.01 -9.64 12.22
CA GLU A 99 2.28 -11.03 11.80
C GLU A 99 1.00 -11.88 11.71
N SER A 100 -0.08 -11.47 12.38
CA SER A 100 -1.38 -12.16 12.41
C SER A 100 -2.53 -11.17 12.28
N ASN A 101 -3.72 -11.66 11.91
CA ASN A 101 -4.92 -10.85 11.61
C ASN A 101 -4.63 -9.75 10.57
N CYS A 102 -4.08 -10.15 9.43
CA CYS A 102 -3.57 -9.25 8.40
C CYS A 102 -3.73 -9.87 7.00
N ILE A 103 -3.49 -9.08 5.95
CA ILE A 103 -3.65 -9.51 4.56
C ILE A 103 -2.39 -10.26 4.10
N PHE A 104 -2.55 -11.54 3.72
CA PHE A 104 -1.46 -12.41 3.26
C PHE A 104 -1.36 -12.54 1.73
N GLU A 105 -2.47 -12.46 0.98
CA GLU A 105 -2.54 -12.63 -0.48
C GLU A 105 -3.79 -11.90 -1.04
N LEU A 106 -3.81 -11.66 -2.36
CA LEU A 106 -4.92 -11.02 -3.08
C LEU A 106 -6.15 -11.95 -3.10
N SER A 107 -7.21 -11.58 -2.40
CA SER A 107 -8.57 -12.06 -2.69
C SER A 107 -9.28 -11.09 -3.63
#